data_AF-A0A5E6VEP3-F1
#
_entry.id   AF-A0A5E6VEP3-F1
#
_cell.length_a   1.000
_cell.length_b   1.000
_cell.length_c   1.000
_cell.angle_alpha   90.00
_cell.angle_beta   90.00
_cell.angle_gamma   90.00
#
_symmetry.space_group_name_H-M   'P 1'
#
loop_
_entity.id
_entity.type
_entity.pdbx_description
1 polymer ?
#
loop_
_entity_poly.entity_id
_entity_poly.type
_entity_poly.pdbx_seq_one_letter_code
_entity_poly.pdbx_strand_id
1 'polypeptide(L)'
;MRLSGFILENIEAIVQEWENFARTMDAPGKPLDTEALRDHAELMLRTIAADLQTEQTAQEQVSKSRGHGVSEDETAAKSHAITRLMSGFTIDQLVSEFRALRASVISHWMKRAKAGTPAIGWSRCFPI
;
A
#
# COMPACT_ATOMS: atom_id res chain seq x y z
N MET A 1 14.08 1.49 11.79
CA MET A 1 13.59 1.88 10.45
C MET A 1 12.30 2.66 10.61
N ARG A 2 12.04 3.69 9.80
CA ARG A 2 10.74 4.40 9.72
C ARG A 2 9.89 3.78 8.60
N LEU A 3 8.57 3.90 8.66
CA LEU A 3 7.66 3.31 7.67
C LEU A 3 7.92 3.81 6.23
N SER A 4 8.19 5.11 6.06
CA SER A 4 8.50 5.68 4.74
C SER A 4 9.73 5.04 4.08
N GLY A 5 10.83 4.93 4.82
CA GLY A 5 12.04 4.26 4.34
C GLY A 5 11.80 2.80 3.96
N PHE A 6 11.01 2.09 4.77
CA PHE A 6 10.66 0.71 4.47
C PHE A 6 9.83 0.54 3.20
N ILE A 7 8.82 1.40 2.99
CA ILE A 7 8.01 1.35 1.77
C ILE A 7 8.93 1.48 0.55
N LEU A 8 9.86 2.44 0.55
CA LEU A 8 10.79 2.66 -0.55
C LEU A 8 11.74 1.48 -0.79
N GLU A 9 12.23 0.84 0.28
CA GLU A 9 13.11 -0.33 0.18
C GLU A 9 12.38 -1.60 -0.30
N ASN A 10 11.04 -1.65 -0.20
CA ASN A 10 10.25 -2.86 -0.42
C ASN A 10 9.13 -2.68 -1.45
N ILE A 11 9.19 -1.64 -2.30
CA ILE A 11 8.18 -1.34 -3.32
C ILE A 11 7.85 -2.60 -4.13
N GLU A 12 8.86 -3.24 -4.70
CA GLU A 12 8.70 -4.42 -5.55
C GLU A 12 7.93 -5.55 -4.85
N ALA A 13 8.31 -5.88 -3.61
CA ALA A 13 7.65 -6.93 -2.85
C ALA A 13 6.19 -6.59 -2.51
N ILE A 14 5.92 -5.31 -2.19
CA ILE A 14 4.57 -4.83 -1.88
C ILE A 14 3.70 -4.82 -3.14
N VAL A 15 4.22 -4.34 -4.26
CA VAL A 15 3.53 -4.29 -5.56
C VAL A 15 3.22 -5.71 -6.03
N GLN A 16 4.16 -6.64 -5.92
CA GLN A 16 3.93 -8.03 -6.32
C GLN A 16 2.79 -8.69 -5.53
N GLU A 17 2.76 -8.52 -4.21
CA GLU A 17 1.68 -9.05 -3.36
C GLU A 17 0.33 -8.42 -3.71
N TRP A 18 0.32 -7.10 -3.92
CA TRP A 18 -0.89 -6.38 -4.35
C TRP A 18 -1.38 -6.82 -5.73
N GLU A 19 -0.47 -7.00 -6.70
CA GLU A 19 -0.79 -7.44 -8.05
C GLU A 19 -1.39 -8.84 -8.06
N ASN A 20 -0.84 -9.76 -7.25
CA ASN A 20 -1.38 -11.11 -7.08
C ASN A 20 -2.86 -11.07 -6.69
N PHE A 21 -3.25 -10.14 -5.81
CA PHE A 21 -4.64 -9.91 -5.44
C PHE A 21 -5.44 -9.21 -6.55
N ALA A 22 -4.89 -8.16 -7.17
CA ALA A 22 -5.57 -7.41 -8.23
C ALA A 22 -5.98 -8.31 -9.41
N ARG A 23 -5.17 -9.34 -9.71
CA ARG A 23 -5.44 -10.33 -10.76
C ARG A 23 -6.59 -11.29 -10.44
N THR A 24 -7.02 -11.40 -9.18
CA THR A 24 -8.17 -12.25 -8.82
C THR A 24 -9.51 -11.57 -9.06
N MET A 25 -9.51 -10.29 -9.44
CA MET A 25 -10.72 -9.52 -9.70
C MET A 25 -11.11 -9.62 -11.17
N ASP A 26 -12.31 -10.13 -11.44
CA ASP A 26 -12.91 -10.09 -12.77
C ASP A 26 -13.54 -8.72 -13.04
N ALA A 27 -13.24 -8.14 -14.20
CA ALA A 27 -13.92 -6.96 -14.70
C ALA A 27 -14.36 -7.15 -16.17
N PRO A 28 -15.49 -6.57 -16.59
CA PRO A 28 -16.01 -6.76 -17.95
C PRO A 28 -15.14 -6.13 -19.04
N GLY A 29 -14.39 -5.08 -18.72
CA GLY A 29 -13.53 -4.39 -19.68
C GLY A 29 -12.17 -5.08 -19.84
N LYS A 30 -11.39 -4.57 -20.80
CA LYS A 30 -10.01 -5.06 -21.01
C LYS A 30 -9.21 -4.81 -19.72
N PRO A 31 -8.56 -5.84 -19.14
CA PRO A 31 -7.63 -5.64 -18.04
C PRO A 31 -6.55 -4.64 -18.48
N LEU A 32 -6.12 -3.80 -17.55
CA LEU A 32 -4.86 -3.08 -17.74
C LEU A 32 -3.75 -4.11 -17.97
N ASP A 33 -2.80 -3.76 -18.84
CA ASP A 33 -1.59 -4.56 -18.91
C ASP A 33 -0.84 -4.50 -17.59
N THR A 34 0.04 -5.48 -17.41
CA THR A 34 0.72 -5.71 -16.12
C THR A 34 1.64 -4.55 -15.76
N GLU A 35 2.22 -3.91 -16.78
CA GLU A 35 3.15 -2.80 -16.63
C GLU A 35 2.43 -1.57 -16.06
N ALA A 36 1.33 -1.15 -16.69
CA ALA A 36 0.54 0.00 -16.23
C ALA A 36 0.02 -0.16 -14.80
N LEU A 37 -0.40 -1.39 -14.41
CA LEU A 37 -0.84 -1.67 -13.04
C LEU A 37 0.26 -1.46 -12.02
N ARG A 38 1.45 -1.98 -12.31
CA ARG A 38 2.59 -1.93 -11.40
C ARG A 38 3.14 -0.50 -11.30
N ASP A 39 3.18 0.22 -12.41
CA ASP A 39 3.60 1.62 -12.46
C ASP A 39 2.71 2.50 -11.57
N HIS A 40 1.39 2.36 -11.69
CA HIS A 40 0.45 3.09 -10.83
C HIS A 40 0.66 2.75 -9.34
N ALA A 41 0.83 1.47 -9.01
CA ALA A 41 1.03 1.04 -7.63
C ALA A 41 2.34 1.56 -7.04
N GLU A 42 3.42 1.51 -7.81
CA GLU A 42 4.71 2.09 -7.42
C GLU A 42 4.59 3.59 -7.15
N LEU A 43 3.96 4.35 -8.05
CA LEU A 43 3.82 5.79 -7.89
C LEU A 43 2.94 6.16 -6.69
N MET A 44 1.89 5.38 -6.42
CA MET A 44 1.09 5.51 -5.20
C MET A 44 1.95 5.30 -3.95
N LEU A 45 2.76 4.24 -3.90
CA LEU A 45 3.64 3.95 -2.76
C LEU A 45 4.71 5.01 -2.55
N ARG A 46 5.31 5.53 -3.62
CA ARG A 46 6.29 6.64 -3.55
C ARG A 46 5.64 7.92 -3.02
N THR A 47 4.44 8.24 -3.50
CA THR A 47 3.67 9.38 -3.01
C THR A 47 3.36 9.24 -1.52
N ILE A 48 2.89 8.06 -1.10
CA ILE A 48 2.63 7.77 0.33
C ILE A 48 3.92 7.88 1.16
N ALA A 49 5.04 7.36 0.68
CA ALA A 49 6.31 7.42 1.41
C ALA A 49 6.82 8.85 1.57
N ALA A 50 6.70 9.68 0.54
CA ALA A 50 7.03 11.10 0.61
C ALA A 50 6.09 11.86 1.56
N ASP A 51 4.80 11.58 1.47
CA ASP A 51 3.78 12.18 2.33
C ASP A 51 3.96 11.83 3.83
N LEU A 52 4.40 10.61 4.14
CA LEU A 52 4.76 10.18 5.49
C LEU A 52 6.02 10.90 6.04
N GLN A 53 6.77 11.62 5.21
CA GLN A 53 7.90 12.45 5.64
C GLN A 53 7.50 13.91 5.90
N THR A 54 6.31 14.33 5.48
CA THR A 54 5.80 15.68 5.66
C THR A 54 5.36 15.90 7.11
N GLU A 55 5.89 16.95 7.74
CA GLU A 55 5.41 17.41 9.05
C GLU A 55 3.97 17.92 8.92
N GLN A 56 3.07 17.40 9.76
CA GLN A 56 1.66 17.76 9.77
C GLN A 56 1.19 17.93 11.21
N THR A 57 0.43 18.99 11.46
CA THR A 57 -0.31 19.21 12.70
C THR A 57 -1.43 18.18 12.85
N ALA A 58 -1.93 18.00 14.07
CA ALA A 58 -3.07 17.10 14.32
C ALA A 58 -4.32 17.49 13.51
N GLN A 59 -4.55 18.79 13.31
CA GLN A 59 -5.67 19.29 12.51
C GLN A 59 -5.51 18.95 11.03
N GLU A 60 -4.31 19.11 10.46
CA GLU A 60 -4.03 18.75 9.06
C GLU A 60 -4.22 17.25 8.83
N GLN A 61 -3.74 16.40 9.76
CA GLN A 61 -3.95 14.96 9.68
C GLN A 61 -5.44 14.58 9.66
N VAL A 62 -6.24 15.20 10.55
CA VAL A 62 -7.69 14.95 10.59
C VAL A 62 -8.37 15.44 9.32
N SER A 63 -8.08 16.67 8.87
CA SER A 63 -8.65 17.22 7.63
C SER A 63 -8.37 16.31 6.44
N LYS A 64 -7.12 15.89 6.28
CA LYS A 64 -6.67 15.02 5.20
C LYS A 64 -7.30 13.63 5.25
N SER A 65 -7.46 13.05 6.44
CA SER A 65 -8.16 11.76 6.61
C SER A 65 -9.62 11.81 6.15
N ARG A 66 -10.21 13.00 6.14
CA ARG A 66 -11.57 13.27 5.66
C ARG A 66 -11.59 13.75 4.19
N GLY A 67 -10.46 13.70 3.49
CA GLY A 67 -10.31 14.17 2.11
C GLY A 67 -10.14 15.68 1.97
N HIS A 68 -10.04 16.44 3.05
CA HIS A 68 -9.84 17.89 3.01
C HIS A 68 -8.34 18.21 3.04
N GLY A 69 -7.81 18.91 2.04
CA GLY A 69 -6.38 19.24 1.94
C GLY A 69 -5.56 18.31 1.02
N VAL A 70 -6.24 17.44 0.26
CA VAL A 70 -5.63 16.82 -0.94
C VAL A 70 -5.63 17.88 -2.04
N SER A 71 -4.47 18.15 -2.64
CA SER A 71 -4.39 19.02 -3.83
C SER A 71 -5.35 18.49 -4.92
N GLU A 72 -5.95 19.37 -5.70
CA GLU A 72 -6.79 18.99 -6.85
C GLU A 72 -6.00 18.26 -7.96
N ASP A 73 -4.66 18.26 -7.84
CA ASP A 73 -3.72 17.63 -8.75
C ASP A 73 -4.05 16.15 -9.03
N GLU A 74 -3.70 15.75 -10.25
CA GLU A 74 -3.89 14.38 -10.70
C GLU A 74 -2.90 13.45 -10.00
N THR A 75 -3.35 12.78 -8.93
CA THR A 75 -2.53 11.78 -8.22
C THR A 75 -2.59 10.43 -8.91
N ALA A 76 -1.54 9.62 -8.76
CA ALA A 76 -1.52 8.24 -9.25
C ALA A 76 -2.72 7.41 -8.77
N ALA A 77 -3.18 7.63 -7.54
CA ALA A 77 -4.36 6.96 -7.00
C ALA A 77 -5.64 7.37 -7.75
N LYS A 78 -5.77 8.64 -8.13
CA LYS A 78 -6.89 9.16 -8.93
C LYS A 78 -6.84 8.65 -10.36
N SER A 79 -5.69 8.71 -11.03
CA SER A 79 -5.52 8.16 -12.38
C SER A 79 -5.78 6.65 -12.41
N HIS A 80 -5.31 5.90 -11.40
CA HIS A 80 -5.62 4.47 -11.23
C HIS A 80 -7.13 4.23 -11.09
N ALA A 81 -7.80 4.98 -10.20
CA ALA A 81 -9.25 4.88 -9.99
C ALA A 81 -10.06 5.17 -11.27
N ILE A 82 -9.70 6.22 -12.01
CA ILE A 82 -10.34 6.58 -13.28
C ILE A 82 -10.14 5.45 -14.30
N THR A 83 -8.90 4.95 -14.42
CA THR A 83 -8.58 3.88 -15.37
C THR A 83 -9.36 2.60 -15.04
N ARG A 84 -9.43 2.21 -13.76
CA ARG A 84 -10.23 1.07 -13.30
C ARG A 84 -11.71 1.24 -13.62
N LEU A 85 -12.28 2.42 -13.37
CA LEU A 85 -13.67 2.73 -13.71
C LEU A 85 -13.93 2.58 -15.21
N MET A 86 -13.04 3.09 -16.06
CA MET A 86 -13.14 2.97 -17.52
C MET A 86 -13.00 1.52 -18.00
N SER A 87 -12.26 0.67 -17.27
CA SER A 87 -12.19 -0.78 -17.50
C SER A 87 -13.38 -1.56 -16.91
N GLY A 88 -14.39 -0.90 -16.33
CA GLY A 88 -15.61 -1.53 -15.82
C GLY A 88 -15.50 -2.13 -14.42
N PHE A 89 -14.47 -1.76 -13.63
CA PHE A 89 -14.43 -2.11 -12.21
C PHE A 89 -15.57 -1.42 -11.45
N THR A 90 -16.19 -2.14 -10.52
CA THR A 90 -17.09 -1.53 -9.55
C THR A 90 -16.30 -0.77 -8.48
N ILE A 91 -16.97 0.16 -7.79
CA ILE A 91 -16.36 0.86 -6.65
C ILE A 91 -15.92 -0.11 -5.56
N ASP A 92 -16.68 -1.20 -5.33
CA ASP A 92 -16.33 -2.21 -4.32
C ASP A 92 -15.03 -2.96 -4.68
N GLN A 93 -14.82 -3.24 -5.97
CA GLN A 93 -13.58 -3.84 -6.46
C GLN A 93 -12.41 -2.87 -6.28
N LEU A 94 -12.58 -1.61 -6.68
CA LEU A 94 -11.57 -0.57 -6.50
C LEU A 94 -11.18 -0.39 -5.02
N VAL A 95 -12.17 -0.28 -4.13
CA VAL A 95 -11.94 -0.18 -2.67
C VAL A 95 -11.21 -1.42 -2.15
N SER A 96 -11.55 -2.60 -2.67
CA SER A 96 -10.89 -3.85 -2.31
C SER A 96 -9.42 -3.87 -2.75
N GLU A 97 -9.06 -3.32 -3.92
CA GLU A 97 -7.66 -3.15 -4.33
C GLU A 97 -6.87 -2.24 -3.38
N PHE A 98 -7.44 -1.10 -2.99
CA PHE A 98 -6.78 -0.19 -2.04
C PHE A 98 -6.61 -0.84 -0.66
N ARG A 99 -7.61 -1.61 -0.21
CA ARG A 99 -7.51 -2.39 1.03
C ARG A 99 -6.41 -3.43 0.95
N ALA A 100 -6.26 -4.11 -0.19
CA ALA A 100 -5.19 -5.07 -0.41
C ALA A 100 -3.81 -4.39 -0.40
N LEU A 101 -3.65 -3.23 -1.07
CA LEU A 101 -2.38 -2.49 -1.07
C LEU A 101 -1.95 -2.14 0.35
N ARG A 102 -2.87 -1.60 1.16
CA ARG A 102 -2.62 -1.29 2.57
C ARG A 102 -2.25 -2.55 3.36
N ALA A 103 -2.94 -3.66 3.13
CA ALA A 103 -2.65 -4.93 3.80
C ALA A 103 -1.25 -5.46 3.42
N SER A 104 -0.84 -5.35 2.16
CA SER A 104 0.50 -5.70 1.69
C SER A 104 1.58 -4.91 2.42
N VAL A 105 1.44 -3.58 2.50
CA VAL A 105 2.37 -2.71 3.26
C VAL A 105 2.49 -3.16 4.72
N ILE A 106 1.36 -3.32 5.41
CA ILE A 106 1.32 -3.68 6.83
C ILE A 106 1.91 -5.08 7.07
N SER A 107 1.57 -6.05 6.23
CA SER A 107 2.03 -7.44 6.32
C SER A 107 3.55 -7.52 6.17
N HIS A 108 4.11 -6.89 5.14
CA HIS A 108 5.57 -6.89 4.96
C HIS A 108 6.29 -6.14 6.09
N TRP A 109 5.73 -5.03 6.58
CA TRP A 109 6.31 -4.28 7.70
C TRP A 109 6.36 -5.10 8.98
N MET A 110 5.26 -5.79 9.33
CA MET A 110 5.19 -6.68 10.50
C MET A 110 6.14 -7.87 10.38
N LYS A 111 6.24 -8.50 9.20
CA LYS A 111 7.19 -9.60 8.94
C LYS A 111 8.63 -9.15 9.19
N ARG A 112 8.99 -7.95 8.71
CA ARG A 112 10.33 -7.36 8.92
C ARG A 112 10.60 -7.02 10.38
N ALA A 113 9.62 -6.47 11.09
CA ALA A 113 9.72 -6.19 12.53
C ALA A 113 9.96 -7.49 13.33
N LYS A 114 9.24 -8.57 13.01
CA LYS A 114 9.40 -9.88 13.66
C LYS A 114 10.78 -10.50 13.38
N ALA A 115 11.30 -10.37 12.16
CA ALA A 115 12.63 -10.88 11.80
C ALA A 115 13.78 -10.11 12.48
N GLY A 116 13.53 -8.87 12.93
CA GLY A 116 14.50 -8.07 13.69
C GLY A 116 14.51 -8.33 15.20
N THR A 117 13.51 -9.05 15.72
CA THR A 117 13.47 -9.47 17.13
C THR A 117 14.35 -10.72 17.29
N PRO A 118 15.46 -10.68 18.05
CA PRO A 118 16.23 -11.89 18.32
C PRO A 118 15.31 -12.90 19.00
N ALA A 119 15.35 -14.16 18.55
CA ALA A 119 14.80 -15.25 19.32
C ALA A 119 15.59 -15.30 20.64
N ILE A 120 15.09 -14.64 21.67
CA ILE A 120 15.52 -14.90 23.05
C ILE A 120 15.31 -16.39 23.25
N GLY A 121 16.41 -17.12 23.23
CA GLY A 121 16.41 -18.56 23.41
C GLY A 121 15.82 -18.84 24.78
N TRP A 122 14.60 -19.37 24.79
CA TRP A 122 14.08 -20.12 25.93
C TRP A 122 14.87 -21.43 25.97
N SER A 123 16.11 -21.35 26.41
CA SER A 123 16.95 -22.47 26.73
C SER A 123 17.54 -22.18 28.09
N ARG A 124 17.16 -23.04 29.05
CA ARG A 124 17.55 -23.08 30.47
C ARG A 124 16.61 -22.31 31.40
N CYS A 125 15.66 -23.04 31.97
CA CYS A 125 15.69 -23.42 33.39
C CYS A 125 14.45 -24.27 33.72
N PHE A 126 14.63 -25.58 33.72
CA PHE A 126 13.87 -26.50 34.57
C PHE A 126 14.89 -27.43 35.21
N PRO A 127 15.14 -27.34 36.53
CA PRO A 127 15.73 -28.44 37.26
C PRO A 127 14.65 -29.51 37.52
N ILE A 128 15.15 -30.72 37.74
CA ILE A 128 14.49 -32.03 37.88
C ILE A 128 13.30 -32.00 38.85
#